data_AF-A0A645FDU5-F1
#
_entry.id   AF-A0A645FDU5-F1
#
_cell.length_a   1.000
_cell.length_b   1.000
_cell.length_c   1.000
_cell.angle_alpha   90.00
_cell.angle_beta   90.00
_cell.angle_gamma   90.00
#
_symmetry.space_group_name_H-M   'P 1'
#
loop_
_entity.id
_entity.type
_entity.pdbx_description
1 polymer ?
#
loop_
_entity_poly.entity_id
_entity_poly.type
_entity_poly.pdbx_seq_one_letter_code
_entity_poly.pdbx_strand_id
1 'polypeptide(L)'
;MGGCDPVEYVSRYPGRQPIFHLKDFGVVYPRTSIMVPVGSGNLNWNRIIPAAEASGVEWFIIEQDTCQKDEFESLKDSFDYLVKNFVK
;
A
#
# COMPACT_ATOMS: atom_id res chain seq x y z
N MET A 1 5.18 10.13 7.05
CA MET A 1 4.34 10.18 5.82
C MET A 1 3.99 11.62 5.50
N GLY A 2 3.87 11.96 4.21
CA GLY A 2 3.73 13.34 3.71
C GLY A 2 2.33 13.96 3.76
N GLY A 3 1.31 13.23 4.24
CA GLY A 3 -0.04 13.76 4.47
C GLY A 3 -0.92 13.96 3.23
N CYS A 4 -0.42 13.69 2.03
CA CYS A 4 -1.17 13.84 0.76
C CYS A 4 -2.01 12.59 0.41
N ASP A 5 -3.06 12.76 -0.41
CA ASP A 5 -3.79 11.65 -1.03
C ASP A 5 -2.89 10.99 -2.10
N PRO A 6 -2.53 9.69 -1.97
CA PRO A 6 -1.69 9.01 -2.95
C PRO A 6 -2.30 9.00 -4.37
N VAL A 7 -3.64 8.97 -4.48
CA VAL A 7 -4.32 8.99 -5.78
C VAL A 7 -4.02 10.28 -6.52
N GLU A 8 -4.09 11.43 -5.83
CA GLU A 8 -3.81 12.73 -6.43
C GLU A 8 -2.37 12.81 -6.95
N TYR A 9 -1.41 12.30 -6.17
CA TYR A 9 -0.01 12.36 -6.54
C TYR A 9 0.32 11.48 -7.74
N VAL A 10 -0.25 10.28 -7.77
CA VAL A 10 -0.12 9.33 -8.88
C VAL A 10 -0.73 9.87 -10.17
N SER A 11 -1.92 10.49 -10.08
CA SER A 11 -2.56 11.10 -11.25
C SER A 11 -1.84 12.35 -11.76
N ARG A 12 -1.01 13.01 -10.93
CA ARG A 12 -0.27 14.21 -11.32
C ARG A 12 0.92 13.90 -12.24
N TYR A 13 1.46 12.68 -12.19
CA TYR A 13 2.68 12.31 -12.92
C TYR A 13 2.54 11.00 -13.71
N PRO A 14 1.59 10.91 -14.66
CA PRO A 14 1.37 9.70 -15.45
C PRO A 14 2.61 9.29 -16.24
N GLY A 15 2.89 7.99 -16.26
CA GLY A 15 4.04 7.39 -16.94
C GLY A 15 5.41 7.66 -16.29
N ARG A 16 5.46 8.27 -15.10
CA ARG A 16 6.73 8.61 -14.41
C ARG A 16 6.98 7.77 -13.16
N GLN A 17 6.11 6.82 -12.85
CA GLN A 17 6.13 6.03 -11.62
C GLN A 17 5.97 4.53 -11.95
N PRO A 18 6.93 3.89 -12.66
CA PRO A 18 6.77 2.50 -13.08
C PRO A 18 6.79 1.49 -11.93
N ILE A 19 7.32 1.87 -10.77
CA ILE A 19 7.43 1.03 -9.58
C ILE A 19 6.76 1.73 -8.41
N PHE A 20 5.93 0.99 -7.67
CA PHE A 20 5.16 1.54 -6.56
C PHE A 20 5.26 0.64 -5.32
N HIS A 21 5.75 1.23 -4.23
CA HIS A 21 5.89 0.54 -2.95
C HIS A 21 4.60 0.66 -2.15
N LEU A 22 4.08 -0.48 -1.69
CA LEU A 22 2.85 -0.61 -0.94
C LEU A 22 3.19 -0.76 0.54
N LYS A 23 3.04 0.35 1.27
CA LYS A 23 3.14 0.42 2.74
C LYS A 23 1.79 0.79 3.30
N ASP A 24 1.35 0.11 4.36
CA ASP A 24 0.12 0.47 5.07
C ASP A 24 0.39 0.75 6.54
N PHE A 25 -0.48 1.56 7.13
CA PHE A 25 -0.31 2.09 8.47
C PHE A 25 -1.61 2.04 9.26
N GLY A 26 -1.52 1.53 10.49
CA GLY A 26 -2.55 1.60 11.50
C GLY A 26 -2.27 2.73 12.50
N VAL A 27 -3.28 3.09 13.29
CA VAL A 27 -3.13 4.05 14.41
C VAL A 27 -3.49 3.32 15.71
N VAL A 28 -2.55 3.32 16.66
CA VAL A 28 -2.76 2.80 18.02
C VAL A 28 -2.81 3.94 19.03
N TYR A 29 -3.49 3.73 20.16
CA TYR A 29 -3.62 4.73 21.22
C TYR A 29 -2.24 5.14 21.79
N PRO A 30 -1.99 6.43 22.11
CA PRO A 30 -2.92 7.56 22.03
C PRO A 30 -2.96 8.29 20.69
N ARG A 31 -2.11 7.94 19.71
CA ARG A 31 -2.09 8.39 18.28
C ARG A 31 -0.80 7.96 17.58
N THR A 32 -0.26 6.81 17.94
CA THR A 32 1.00 6.33 17.37
C THR A 32 0.71 5.62 16.05
N SER A 33 1.35 6.07 14.98
CA SER A 33 1.32 5.37 13.69
C SER A 33 2.21 4.14 13.78
N ILE A 34 1.68 2.98 13.36
CA ILE A 34 2.45 1.73 13.23
C ILE A 34 2.30 1.19 11.82
N MET A 35 3.33 0.51 11.31
CA MET A 35 3.19 -0.25 10.07
C MET A 35 2.41 -1.53 10.33
N VAL A 36 1.56 -1.87 9.36
CA VAL A 36 0.74 -3.08 9.37
C VAL A 36 0.71 -3.67 7.97
N PRO A 37 0.36 -4.96 7.81
CA PRO A 37 0.19 -5.56 6.50
C PRO A 37 -0.78 -4.76 5.61
N VAL A 38 -0.53 -4.78 4.31
CA VAL A 38 -1.37 -4.10 3.30
C VAL A 38 -2.82 -4.58 3.42
N GLY A 39 -3.75 -3.63 3.56
CA GLY A 39 -5.17 -3.91 3.73
C GLY A 39 -5.63 -3.99 5.19
N SER A 40 -4.70 -3.95 6.15
CA SER A 40 -5.01 -3.90 7.58
C SER A 40 -4.86 -2.51 8.20
N GLY A 41 -4.43 -1.52 7.40
CA GLY A 41 -4.26 -0.15 7.86
C GLY A 41 -5.40 0.77 7.42
N ASN A 42 -5.07 2.02 7.15
CA ASN A 42 -6.03 3.09 6.89
C ASN A 42 -5.96 3.66 5.46
N LEU A 43 -5.14 3.09 4.58
CA LEU A 43 -5.09 3.48 3.17
C LEU A 43 -6.24 2.89 2.35
N ASN A 44 -6.74 3.67 1.40
CA ASN A 44 -7.84 3.26 0.52
C ASN A 44 -7.33 2.56 -0.75
N TRP A 45 -6.94 1.29 -0.61
CA TRP A 45 -6.37 0.50 -1.72
C TRP A 45 -7.31 0.35 -2.93
N ASN A 46 -8.62 0.32 -2.71
CA ASN A 46 -9.63 0.28 -3.78
C ASN A 46 -9.61 1.53 -4.69
N ARG A 47 -9.13 2.68 -4.18
CA ARG A 47 -8.88 3.88 -5.00
C ARG A 47 -7.45 3.92 -5.54
N ILE A 48 -6.48 3.52 -4.72
CA ILE A 48 -5.05 3.67 -5.02
C ILE A 48 -4.60 2.73 -6.14
N ILE A 49 -4.94 1.44 -6.08
CA ILE A 49 -4.46 0.46 -7.06
C ILE A 49 -4.97 0.76 -8.47
N PRO A 50 -6.28 1.01 -8.72
CA PRO A 50 -6.74 1.34 -10.07
C PRO A 50 -6.15 2.65 -10.61
N ALA A 51 -5.94 3.65 -9.74
CA ALA A 51 -5.32 4.91 -10.15
C ALA A 51 -3.85 4.73 -10.52
N ALA A 52 -3.13 3.88 -9.79
CA ALA A 52 -1.76 3.47 -10.09
C ALA A 52 -1.65 2.77 -11.44
N GLU A 53 -2.47 1.75 -11.67
CA GLU A 53 -2.51 1.03 -12.95
C GLU A 53 -2.84 1.97 -14.11
N ALA A 54 -3.86 2.82 -13.96
CA ALA A 54 -4.24 3.80 -14.98
C ALA A 54 -3.15 4.86 -15.25
N SER A 55 -2.28 5.11 -14.28
CA SER A 55 -1.14 6.03 -14.40
C SER A 55 0.11 5.37 -15.01
N GLY A 56 0.06 4.08 -15.31
CA GLY A 56 1.16 3.34 -15.95
C GLY A 56 2.17 2.76 -14.95
N VAL A 57 1.77 2.48 -13.71
CA VAL A 57 2.57 1.67 -12.78
C VAL A 57 2.64 0.24 -13.30
N GLU A 58 3.84 -0.33 -13.33
CA GLU A 58 4.10 -1.69 -13.84
C GLU A 58 4.33 -2.69 -12.69
N TRP A 59 5.00 -2.24 -11.62
CA TRP A 59 5.41 -3.10 -10.50
C TRP A 59 4.85 -2.58 -9.18
N PHE A 60 4.17 -3.47 -8.47
CA PHE A 60 3.64 -3.23 -7.12
C PHE A 60 4.46 -4.05 -6.12
N ILE A 61 5.20 -3.37 -5.25
CA ILE A 61 6.14 -4.00 -4.31
C ILE A 61 5.57 -3.90 -2.90
N ILE A 62 5.29 -5.02 -2.25
CA ILE A 62 4.94 -5.04 -0.84
C ILE A 62 6.17 -4.62 -0.03
N GLU A 63 6.05 -3.59 0.81
CA GLU A 63 7.12 -3.14 1.68
C GLU A 63 6.58 -2.91 3.10
N GLN A 64 7.22 -3.51 4.08
CA GLN A 64 6.91 -3.31 5.49
C GLN A 64 8.21 -3.32 6.30
N ASP A 65 8.69 -2.15 6.72
CA ASP A 65 9.96 -2.00 7.44
C ASP A 65 9.89 -2.49 8.89
N THR A 66 8.68 -2.52 9.47
CA THR A 66 8.45 -2.96 10.85
C THR A 66 7.27 -3.93 10.89
N CYS A 67 7.55 -5.17 11.26
CA CYS A 67 6.57 -6.23 11.41
C CYS A 67 6.26 -6.45 12.90
N GLN A 68 4.97 -6.47 13.26
CA GLN A 68 4.52 -6.73 14.64
C GLN A 68 4.46 -8.23 14.96
N LYS A 69 4.56 -9.05 13.92
CA LYS A 69 4.65 -10.51 13.94
C LYS A 69 5.77 -10.94 12.99
N ASP A 70 5.91 -12.24 12.77
CA ASP A 70 6.86 -12.79 11.80
C ASP A 70 6.78 -12.09 10.43
N GLU A 71 7.94 -11.83 9.84
CA GLU A 71 8.06 -11.10 8.59
C GLU A 71 7.40 -11.82 7.41
N PHE A 72 7.50 -13.15 7.35
CA PHE A 72 6.90 -13.94 6.29
C PHE A 72 5.39 -14.06 6.46
N GLU A 73 4.90 -14.13 7.70
CA GLU A 73 3.47 -14.04 7.97
C GLU A 73 2.91 -12.66 7.59
N SER A 74 3.65 -11.57 7.82
CA SER A 74 3.22 -10.21 7.48
C SER A 74 3.20 -9.98 5.96
N LEU A 75 4.22 -10.52 5.28
CA LEU A 75 4.28 -10.55 3.82
C LEU A 75 3.13 -11.37 3.24
N LYS A 76 2.84 -12.54 3.81
CA LYS A 76 1.75 -13.41 3.38
C LYS A 76 0.40 -12.72 3.50
N ASP A 77 0.11 -12.07 4.63
CA ASP A 77 -1.16 -11.34 4.82
C ASP A 77 -1.35 -10.26 3.74
N SER A 78 -0.29 -9.48 3.48
CA SER A 78 -0.30 -8.43 2.46
C SER A 78 -0.51 -9.01 1.06
N PHE A 79 0.18 -10.10 0.75
CA PHE A 79 0.08 -10.78 -0.54
C PHE A 79 -1.32 -11.37 -0.76
N ASP A 80 -1.83 -12.11 0.22
CA ASP A 80 -3.16 -12.73 0.15
C ASP A 80 -4.26 -11.67 -0.01
N TYR A 81 -4.16 -10.53 0.70
CA TYR A 81 -5.07 -9.40 0.54
C TYR A 81 -5.03 -8.85 -0.89
N LEU A 82 -3.83 -8.60 -1.44
CA LEU A 82 -3.69 -8.05 -2.78
C LEU A 82 -4.20 -9.01 -3.86
N VAL A 83 -3.83 -10.29 -3.78
CA VAL A 83 -4.27 -11.31 -4.74
C VAL A 83 -5.78 -11.47 -4.71
N LYS A 84 -6.38 -11.57 -3.52
CA LYS A 84 -7.82 -11.77 -3.37
C LYS A 84 -8.64 -10.61 -3.94
N ASN A 85 -8.16 -9.38 -3.83
CA ASN A 85 -8.96 -8.18 -4.14
C ASN A 85 -8.61 -7.52 -5.47
N PHE A 86 -7.38 -7.66 -5.97
CA PHE A 86 -6.88 -6.87 -7.11
C PHE A 86 -6.24 -7.69 -8.24
N VAL A 87 -5.85 -8.94 -8.00
CA VAL A 87 -5.27 -9.80 -9.04
C VAL A 87 -6.36 -10.73 -9.59
N LYS A 88 -6.50 -10.76 -10.92
CA LYS A 88 -7.44 -11.63 -11.63
C LYS A 88 -6.71 -12.64 -12.51
#